data_AF-A0A1F3KH11-F1
#
_entry.id   AF-A0A1F3KH11-F1
#
_cell.length_a   1.000
_cell.length_b   1.000
_cell.length_c   1.000
_cell.angle_alpha   90.00
_cell.angle_beta   90.00
_cell.angle_gamma   90.00
#
_symmetry.space_group_name_H-M   'P 1'
#
loop_
_entity.id
_entity.type
_entity.pdbx_description
1 polymer ?
#
loop_
_entity_poly.entity_id
_entity_poly.type
_entity_poly.pdbx_seq_one_letter_code
_entity_poly.pdbx_strand_id
1 'polypeptide(L)'
;MAFVFYYLSVFSQQSQVDIKITGKTIYINSRKLIFEKDSILSVLGKPDRIEKKTKSHHITEKNADGENDSSHDRIVEVDDTYFIYDKLGLIFCTANGIYTTEGLTRFIIFFPNKREFDNRKIYDFEPKQKYRGTFEIDNEIVPVDKKILPPGINYKTDSFLLYKRSFGPASIATKIDKIYSFKTLPYIELYLNNGKEGKLSYAVIRRIEEK
;
A
#
# COMPACT_ATOMS: atom_id res chain seq x y z
N MET A 1 -29.14 -5.97 -49.95
CA MET A 1 -27.66 -5.87 -49.96
C MET A 1 -27.24 -4.76 -49.02
N ALA A 2 -26.04 -4.90 -48.42
CA ALA A 2 -25.33 -4.00 -47.49
C ALA A 2 -25.83 -4.07 -46.03
N PHE A 3 -25.30 -5.00 -45.21
CA PHE A 3 -24.05 -4.97 -44.44
C PHE A 3 -24.06 -4.00 -43.24
N VAL A 4 -24.03 -4.66 -42.08
CA VAL A 4 -23.83 -4.18 -40.70
C VAL A 4 -22.43 -3.55 -40.53
N PHE A 5 -22.28 -2.86 -39.41
CA PHE A 5 -21.07 -2.49 -38.67
C PHE A 5 -20.69 -1.00 -38.76
N TYR A 6 -20.17 -0.31 -37.74
CA TYR A 6 -19.52 -0.65 -36.48
C TYR A 6 -19.74 0.54 -35.52
N TYR A 7 -20.05 0.31 -34.25
CA TYR A 7 -19.50 1.09 -33.13
C TYR A 7 -19.53 0.23 -31.86
N LEU A 8 -18.79 -0.88 -31.90
CA LEU A 8 -18.21 -1.40 -30.66
C LEU A 8 -17.04 -0.48 -30.35
N SER A 9 -17.24 0.44 -29.41
CA SER A 9 -16.14 1.08 -28.71
C SER A 9 -15.36 -0.02 -27.99
N VAL A 10 -14.29 -0.49 -28.64
CA VAL A 10 -13.25 -1.25 -27.99
C VAL A 10 -12.59 -0.27 -27.02
N PHE A 11 -13.13 -0.19 -25.81
CA PHE A 11 -12.35 0.26 -24.66
C PHE A 11 -11.25 -0.78 -24.50
N SER A 12 -10.12 -0.52 -25.16
CA SER A 12 -8.86 -1.15 -24.85
C SER A 12 -8.69 -1.03 -23.35
N GLN A 13 -8.81 -2.15 -22.65
CA GLN A 13 -8.65 -2.25 -21.22
C GLN A 13 -7.18 -1.91 -20.96
N GLN A 14 -6.92 -0.63 -20.69
CA GLN A 14 -5.58 -0.10 -20.48
C GLN A 14 -4.96 -0.94 -19.37
N SER A 15 -4.12 -1.90 -19.77
CA SER A 15 -3.59 -2.94 -18.87
C SER A 15 -2.44 -2.40 -18.02
N GLN A 16 -2.26 -1.08 -18.06
CA GLN A 16 -1.21 -0.33 -17.43
C GLN A 16 -1.83 0.86 -16.71
N VAL A 17 -1.47 1.00 -15.44
CA VAL A 17 -1.93 2.09 -14.58
C VAL A 17 -0.69 2.82 -14.08
N ASP A 18 -0.59 4.11 -14.32
CA ASP A 18 0.52 4.91 -13.84
C ASP A 18 0.17 5.53 -12.49
N ILE A 19 1.09 5.41 -11.53
CA ILE A 19 0.92 5.88 -10.16
C ILE A 19 2.01 6.90 -9.88
N LYS A 20 1.58 8.11 -9.54
CA LYS A 20 2.47 9.22 -9.24
C LYS A 20 2.17 9.81 -7.88
N ILE A 21 3.20 9.98 -7.06
CA ILE A 21 3.11 10.66 -5.78
C ILE A 21 3.87 11.98 -5.90
N THR A 22 3.24 13.11 -5.59
CA THR A 22 3.87 14.44 -5.67
C THR A 22 3.44 15.29 -4.49
N GLY A 23 4.40 15.65 -3.65
CA GLY A 23 4.11 16.27 -2.36
C GLY A 23 3.12 15.41 -1.58
N LYS A 24 2.02 16.01 -1.10
CA LYS A 24 0.99 15.28 -0.33
C LYS A 24 -0.03 14.52 -1.19
N THR A 25 0.06 14.59 -2.52
CA THR A 25 -1.00 14.11 -3.41
C THR A 25 -0.59 12.82 -4.13
N ILE A 26 -1.54 11.91 -4.29
CA ILE A 26 -1.41 10.70 -5.09
C ILE A 26 -2.26 10.85 -6.35
N TYR A 27 -1.71 10.44 -7.49
CA TYR A 27 -2.36 10.41 -8.78
C TYR A 27 -2.33 9.00 -9.35
N ILE A 28 -3.43 8.60 -9.98
CA ILE A 28 -3.57 7.36 -10.73
C ILE A 28 -4.07 7.74 -12.13
N ASN A 29 -3.32 7.39 -13.18
CA ASN A 29 -3.60 7.80 -14.57
C ASN A 29 -3.90 9.31 -14.69
N SER A 30 -3.05 10.13 -14.05
CA SER A 30 -3.18 11.61 -13.97
C SER A 30 -4.40 12.13 -13.19
N ARG A 31 -5.25 11.27 -12.61
CA ARG A 31 -6.36 11.68 -11.75
C ARG A 31 -5.96 11.66 -10.29
N LYS A 32 -6.29 12.72 -9.54
CA LYS A 32 -6.05 12.79 -8.10
C LYS A 32 -6.85 11.68 -7.39
N LEU A 33 -6.17 10.89 -6.58
CA LEU A 33 -6.78 9.87 -5.72
C LEU A 33 -7.29 10.52 -4.43
N ILE A 34 -8.55 10.27 -4.11
CA ILE A 34 -9.14 10.52 -2.78
C ILE A 34 -9.34 9.14 -2.13
N PHE A 35 -8.96 8.99 -0.85
CA PHE A 35 -9.04 7.72 -0.11
C PHE A 35 -10.48 7.37 0.33
N GLU A 36 -11.38 7.39 -0.64
CA GLU A 36 -12.81 7.13 -0.51
C GLU A 36 -13.23 6.11 -1.56
N LYS A 37 -14.12 5.20 -1.19
CA LYS A 37 -14.54 4.09 -2.05
C LYS A 37 -15.04 4.58 -3.41
N ASP A 38 -15.91 5.59 -3.43
CA ASP A 38 -16.53 6.08 -4.66
C ASP A 38 -15.52 6.78 -5.58
N SER A 39 -14.54 7.50 -4.99
CA SER A 39 -13.44 8.08 -5.76
C SER A 39 -12.63 7.00 -6.47
N ILE A 40 -12.29 5.90 -5.79
CA ILE A 40 -11.54 4.81 -6.42
C ILE A 40 -12.32 4.14 -7.53
N LEU A 41 -13.60 3.86 -7.30
CA LEU A 41 -14.46 3.27 -8.33
C LEU A 41 -14.55 4.17 -9.57
N SER A 42 -14.53 5.50 -9.39
CA SER A 42 -14.53 6.45 -10.52
C SER A 42 -13.22 6.48 -11.33
N VAL A 43 -12.10 6.11 -10.69
CA VAL A 43 -10.76 6.15 -11.31
C VAL A 43 -10.39 4.80 -11.92
N LEU A 44 -10.63 3.70 -11.20
CA LEU A 44 -10.20 2.34 -11.55
C LEU A 44 -11.34 1.44 -12.02
N GLY A 45 -12.59 1.84 -11.84
CA GLY A 45 -13.75 0.98 -12.05
C GLY A 45 -13.97 0.00 -10.89
N LYS A 46 -14.77 -1.04 -11.16
CA LYS A 46 -15.09 -2.06 -10.17
C LYS A 46 -13.86 -2.93 -9.84
N PRO A 47 -13.65 -3.30 -8.57
CA PRO A 47 -12.63 -4.27 -8.21
C PRO A 47 -12.94 -5.64 -8.83
N ASP A 48 -11.90 -6.44 -9.09
CA ASP A 48 -12.06 -7.81 -9.59
C ASP A 48 -12.64 -8.73 -8.51
N ARG A 49 -12.33 -8.48 -7.24
CA ARG A 49 -12.91 -9.18 -6.08
C ARG A 49 -12.81 -8.35 -4.80
N ILE A 50 -13.64 -8.71 -3.83
CA ILE A 50 -13.67 -8.09 -2.50
C ILE A 50 -13.49 -9.21 -1.48
N GLU A 51 -12.47 -9.08 -0.62
CA GLU A 51 -12.16 -10.04 0.43
C GLU A 51 -12.31 -9.37 1.80
N LYS A 52 -12.64 -10.15 2.83
CA LYS A 52 -12.74 -9.67 4.20
C LYS A 52 -11.86 -10.50 5.12
N LYS A 53 -11.24 -9.85 6.10
CA LYS A 53 -10.53 -10.53 7.17
C LYS A 53 -10.87 -9.91 8.52
N THR A 54 -11.42 -10.74 9.39
CA THR A 54 -11.69 -10.42 10.78
C THR A 54 -10.45 -10.65 11.63
N LYS A 55 -10.13 -9.70 12.50
CA LYS A 55 -9.05 -9.76 13.48
C LYS A 55 -9.58 -9.43 14.86
N SER A 56 -9.28 -10.26 15.85
CA SER A 56 -9.61 -9.99 17.24
C SER A 56 -8.54 -9.07 17.85
N HIS A 57 -8.97 -7.97 18.46
CA HIS A 57 -8.14 -7.04 19.21
C HIS A 57 -8.53 -7.08 20.69
N HIS A 58 -7.55 -7.24 21.56
CA HIS A 58 -7.74 -7.10 23.00
C HIS A 58 -7.61 -5.62 23.36
N ILE A 59 -8.63 -5.08 24.01
CA ILE A 59 -8.61 -3.76 24.63
C ILE A 59 -8.62 -3.97 26.13
N THR A 60 -7.57 -3.50 26.78
CA THR A 60 -7.50 -3.38 28.25
C THR A 60 -7.70 -1.92 28.59
N GLU A 61 -8.78 -1.60 29.29
CA GLU A 61 -8.99 -0.24 29.80
C GLU A 61 -8.07 0.01 31.00
N LYS A 62 -7.58 1.25 31.10
CA LYS A 62 -6.77 1.68 32.24
C LYS A 62 -7.67 2.43 33.21
N ASN A 63 -7.55 2.13 34.50
CA ASN A 63 -8.25 2.88 35.54
C ASN A 63 -7.69 4.29 35.69
N ALA A 64 -8.35 5.13 36.49
CA ALA A 64 -7.97 6.53 36.72
C ALA A 64 -6.52 6.68 37.21
N ASP A 65 -6.00 5.67 37.90
CA ASP A 65 -4.62 5.62 38.41
C ASP A 65 -3.60 5.08 37.38
N GLY A 66 -4.05 4.79 36.16
CA GLY A 66 -3.21 4.31 35.05
C GLY A 66 -2.85 2.83 35.11
N GLU A 67 -3.28 2.12 36.15
CA GLU A 67 -3.16 0.66 36.25
C GLU A 67 -4.14 -0.03 35.28
N ASN A 68 -3.67 -1.14 34.68
CA ASN A 68 -4.50 -1.95 33.79
C ASN A 68 -5.61 -2.61 34.59
N ASP A 69 -6.86 -2.36 34.22
CA ASP A 69 -7.99 -3.05 34.82
C ASP A 69 -8.34 -4.29 34.02
N SER A 70 -7.82 -5.43 34.45
CA SER A 70 -8.11 -6.73 33.85
C SER A 70 -9.58 -7.16 34.00
N SER A 71 -10.40 -6.46 34.80
CA SER A 71 -11.85 -6.70 34.86
C SER A 71 -12.62 -6.11 33.67
N HIS A 72 -11.97 -5.28 32.84
CA HIS A 72 -12.55 -4.64 31.66
C HIS A 72 -11.87 -5.07 30.34
N ASP A 73 -11.21 -6.23 30.33
CA ASP A 73 -10.65 -6.82 29.10
C ASP A 73 -11.79 -7.19 28.14
N ARG A 74 -11.87 -6.47 27.02
CA ARG A 74 -12.83 -6.75 25.94
C ARG A 74 -12.11 -7.14 24.66
N ILE A 75 -12.59 -8.21 24.03
CA ILE A 75 -12.19 -8.60 22.68
C ILE A 75 -13.11 -7.89 21.71
N VAL A 76 -12.54 -7.06 20.84
CA VAL A 76 -13.28 -6.43 19.74
C VAL A 76 -12.81 -7.02 18.42
N GLU A 77 -13.76 -7.45 17.61
CA GLU A 77 -13.50 -7.92 16.26
C GLU A 77 -13.45 -6.72 15.29
N VAL A 78 -12.38 -6.68 14.50
CA VAL A 78 -12.11 -5.66 13.49
C VAL A 78 -12.10 -6.32 12.13
N ASP A 79 -12.97 -5.84 11.24
CA ASP A 79 -13.08 -6.32 9.87
C ASP A 79 -12.28 -5.44 8.90
N ASP A 80 -11.20 -5.97 8.36
CA ASP A 80 -10.50 -5.35 7.24
C ASP A 80 -11.19 -5.78 5.93
N THR A 81 -11.65 -4.83 5.12
CA THR A 81 -12.17 -5.10 3.76
C THR A 81 -11.09 -4.76 2.73
N TYR A 82 -10.85 -5.68 1.78
CA TYR A 82 -9.85 -5.56 0.73
C TYR A 82 -10.53 -5.51 -0.63
N PHE A 83 -10.36 -4.40 -1.34
CA PHE A 83 -10.77 -4.22 -2.73
C PHE A 83 -9.58 -4.55 -3.63
N ILE A 84 -9.66 -5.68 -4.34
CA ILE A 84 -8.53 -6.24 -5.10
C ILE A 84 -8.75 -6.02 -6.58
N TYR A 85 -7.78 -5.36 -7.21
CA TYR A 85 -7.70 -5.15 -8.65
C TYR A 85 -6.65 -6.12 -9.21
N ASP A 86 -7.06 -7.37 -9.40
CA ASP A 86 -6.23 -8.49 -9.87
C ASP A 86 -5.50 -8.16 -11.17
N LYS A 87 -6.17 -7.48 -12.11
CA LYS A 87 -5.59 -7.12 -13.42
C LYS A 87 -4.56 -6.00 -13.34
N LEU A 88 -4.60 -5.20 -12.27
CA LEU A 88 -3.77 -4.01 -12.11
C LEU A 88 -2.62 -4.22 -11.12
N GLY A 89 -2.66 -5.28 -10.31
CA GLY A 89 -1.68 -5.51 -9.25
C GLY A 89 -1.84 -4.57 -8.06
N LEU A 90 -3.06 -4.10 -7.79
CA LEU A 90 -3.37 -3.11 -6.76
C LEU A 90 -4.34 -3.67 -5.71
N ILE A 91 -4.19 -3.24 -4.47
CA ILE A 91 -5.15 -3.46 -3.39
C ILE A 91 -5.43 -2.14 -2.68
N PHE A 92 -6.71 -1.89 -2.38
CA PHE A 92 -7.12 -0.88 -1.41
C PHE A 92 -7.77 -1.56 -0.22
N CYS A 93 -7.42 -1.17 1.00
CA CYS A 93 -8.04 -1.74 2.19
C CYS A 93 -8.62 -0.65 3.10
N THR A 94 -9.76 -0.97 3.70
CA THR A 94 -10.23 -0.29 4.90
C THR A 94 -9.51 -0.90 6.11
N ALA A 95 -9.38 -0.13 7.18
CA ALA A 95 -9.10 -0.69 8.49
C ALA A 95 -10.25 -0.23 9.38
N ASN A 96 -11.22 -1.11 9.61
CA ASN A 96 -12.35 -0.79 10.48
C ASN A 96 -11.92 -1.01 11.94
N GLY A 97 -11.06 -0.14 12.46
CA GLY A 97 -10.68 -0.16 13.87
C GLY A 97 -11.87 0.18 14.79
N ILE A 98 -11.69 -0.03 16.09
CA ILE A 98 -12.64 0.34 17.15
C ILE A 98 -13.01 1.84 17.12
N TYR A 99 -12.14 2.67 16.54
CA TYR A 99 -12.29 4.12 16.46
C TYR A 99 -12.37 4.57 14.98
N THR A 100 -13.60 4.58 14.45
CA THR A 100 -14.17 5.71 13.70
C THR A 100 -13.61 6.15 12.33
N THR A 101 -13.03 5.29 11.49
CA THR A 101 -12.88 5.68 10.06
C THR A 101 -13.39 4.64 9.08
N GLU A 102 -14.63 4.83 8.63
CA GLU A 102 -15.17 4.27 7.39
C GLU A 102 -14.43 4.89 6.19
N GLY A 103 -13.24 4.40 5.93
CA GLY A 103 -12.40 4.96 4.88
C GLY A 103 -11.32 3.99 4.46
N LEU A 104 -10.84 4.17 3.23
CA LEU A 104 -9.69 3.42 2.79
C LEU A 104 -8.46 3.95 3.52
N THR A 105 -7.77 3.07 4.22
CA THR A 105 -6.64 3.43 5.07
C THR A 105 -5.31 3.13 4.39
N ARG A 106 -5.28 2.18 3.45
CA ARG A 106 -4.06 1.83 2.72
C ARG A 106 -4.33 1.56 1.25
N PHE A 107 -3.34 1.95 0.46
CA PHE A 107 -3.18 1.60 -0.94
C PHE A 107 -1.90 0.78 -1.07
N ILE A 108 -2.00 -0.40 -1.69
CA ILE A 108 -0.89 -1.35 -1.83
C ILE A 108 -0.67 -1.64 -3.30
N ILE A 109 0.59 -1.59 -3.72
CA ILE A 109 1.05 -1.87 -5.09
C ILE A 109 1.97 -3.09 -5.03
N PHE A 110 1.67 -4.14 -5.79
CA PHE A 110 2.45 -5.38 -5.82
C PHE A 110 3.30 -5.45 -7.09
N PHE A 111 4.63 -5.42 -6.96
CA PHE A 111 5.56 -5.42 -8.09
C PHE A 111 5.98 -6.84 -8.51
N PRO A 112 6.62 -7.01 -9.68
CA PRO A 112 7.03 -8.32 -10.18
C PRO A 112 7.99 -9.10 -9.26
N ASN A 113 8.80 -8.40 -8.47
CA ASN A 113 9.77 -9.05 -7.59
C ASN A 113 9.08 -9.69 -6.39
N LYS A 114 9.17 -11.02 -6.28
CA LYS A 114 8.64 -11.73 -5.13
C LYS A 114 9.45 -11.38 -3.88
N ARG A 115 8.74 -11.13 -2.78
CA ARG A 115 9.38 -11.05 -1.47
C ARG A 115 9.71 -12.45 -0.99
N GLU A 116 10.97 -12.70 -0.76
CA GLU A 116 11.46 -13.92 -0.12
C GLU A 116 11.50 -13.65 1.38
N PHE A 117 10.61 -14.31 2.12
CA PHE A 117 10.43 -14.07 3.54
C PHE A 117 11.44 -14.87 4.35
N ASP A 118 12.04 -14.22 5.33
CA ASP A 118 12.72 -14.90 6.42
C ASP A 118 11.78 -15.00 7.63
N ASN A 119 11.06 -13.93 8.00
CA ASN A 119 10.43 -13.80 9.33
C ASN A 119 9.10 -13.01 9.40
N ARG A 120 8.43 -12.67 8.28
CA ARG A 120 7.13 -11.95 8.31
C ARG A 120 6.02 -12.74 7.63
N LYS A 121 4.80 -12.62 8.17
CA LYS A 121 3.58 -13.12 7.54
C LYS A 121 3.34 -12.34 6.24
N ILE A 122 3.03 -13.08 5.17
CA ILE A 122 2.62 -12.54 3.86
C ILE A 122 1.35 -11.69 4.06
N TYR A 123 1.10 -10.71 3.16
CA TYR A 123 -0.24 -10.12 3.08
C TYR A 123 -1.28 -11.22 2.91
N ASP A 124 -2.41 -11.09 3.60
CA ASP A 124 -3.45 -12.11 3.60
C ASP A 124 -4.06 -12.33 2.21
N PHE A 125 -4.04 -11.28 1.39
CA PHE A 125 -4.51 -11.31 0.01
C PHE A 125 -3.49 -10.67 -0.92
N GLU A 126 -3.38 -11.22 -2.13
CA GLU A 126 -2.49 -10.73 -3.18
C GLU A 126 -3.21 -10.73 -4.54
N PRO A 127 -2.97 -9.72 -5.41
CA PRO A 127 -3.51 -9.70 -6.76
C PRO A 127 -2.96 -10.86 -7.61
N LYS A 128 -3.79 -11.37 -8.54
CA LYS A 128 -3.38 -12.43 -9.49
C LYS A 128 -2.24 -11.98 -10.42
N GLN A 129 -2.23 -10.72 -10.83
CA GLN A 129 -1.15 -10.15 -11.65
C GLN A 129 -0.35 -9.14 -10.85
N LYS A 130 0.94 -9.01 -11.20
CA LYS A 130 1.82 -7.97 -10.64
C LYS A 130 1.66 -6.69 -11.44
N TYR A 131 1.82 -5.57 -10.76
CA TYR A 131 1.82 -4.24 -11.31
C TYR A 131 2.89 -4.09 -12.39
N ARG A 132 2.53 -3.49 -13.52
CA ARG A 132 3.40 -3.28 -14.70
C ARG A 132 3.45 -1.83 -15.18
N GLY A 133 2.84 -0.91 -14.44
CA GLY A 133 2.84 0.52 -14.80
C GLY A 133 4.04 1.29 -14.28
N THR A 134 3.97 2.61 -14.44
CA THR A 134 5.02 3.52 -13.98
C THR A 134 4.73 3.96 -12.55
N PHE A 135 5.68 3.74 -11.64
CA PHE A 135 5.61 4.24 -10.27
C PHE A 135 6.58 5.40 -10.06
N GLU A 136 6.06 6.57 -9.70
CA GLU A 136 6.84 7.79 -9.49
C GLU A 136 6.66 8.35 -8.07
N ILE A 137 7.76 8.84 -7.49
CA ILE A 137 7.78 9.58 -6.22
C ILE A 137 8.49 10.92 -6.45
N ASP A 138 7.80 12.03 -6.18
CA ASP A 138 8.28 13.41 -6.36
C ASP A 138 8.97 13.69 -7.72
N ASN A 139 8.31 13.19 -8.78
CA ASN A 139 8.74 13.25 -10.18
C ASN A 139 10.02 12.45 -10.49
N GLU A 140 10.38 11.49 -9.64
CA GLU A 140 11.42 10.50 -9.95
C GLU A 140 10.78 9.13 -10.17
N ILE A 141 11.10 8.50 -11.30
CA ILE A 141 10.67 7.14 -11.61
C ILE A 141 11.38 6.18 -10.66
N VAL A 142 10.62 5.33 -9.99
CA VAL A 142 11.12 4.29 -9.08
C VAL A 142 11.44 3.04 -9.90
N PRO A 143 12.71 2.65 -10.06
CA PRO A 143 13.08 1.47 -10.83
C PRO A 143 12.82 0.20 -10.01
N VAL A 144 11.74 -0.51 -10.34
CA VAL A 144 11.28 -1.67 -9.56
C VAL A 144 12.18 -2.89 -9.70
N ASP A 145 12.83 -3.06 -10.85
CA ASP A 145 13.68 -4.18 -11.24
C ASP A 145 15.15 -4.01 -10.84
N LYS A 146 15.52 -2.83 -10.32
CA LYS A 146 16.87 -2.50 -9.86
C LYS A 146 16.91 -2.36 -8.35
N LYS A 147 18.13 -2.48 -7.80
CA LYS A 147 18.37 -2.17 -6.39
C LYS A 147 18.06 -0.69 -6.15
N ILE A 148 17.10 -0.41 -5.26
CA ILE A 148 16.69 0.97 -4.96
C ILE A 148 17.46 1.59 -3.80
N LEU A 149 18.22 0.78 -3.06
CA LEU A 149 19.03 1.25 -1.94
C LEU A 149 20.28 1.99 -2.44
N PRO A 150 20.54 3.22 -1.95
CA PRO A 150 21.76 3.94 -2.32
C PRO A 150 23.03 3.18 -1.89
N PRO A 151 24.13 3.31 -2.64
CA PRO A 151 25.41 2.72 -2.25
C PRO A 151 25.95 3.36 -0.97
N GLY A 152 26.66 2.59 -0.14
CA GLY A 152 27.37 3.09 1.04
C GLY A 152 26.51 3.41 2.27
N ILE A 153 25.18 3.29 2.18
CA ILE A 153 24.28 3.57 3.29
C ILE A 153 23.99 2.29 4.08
N ASN A 154 24.18 2.34 5.40
CA ASN A 154 23.68 1.29 6.28
C ASN A 154 22.19 1.52 6.56
N TYR A 155 21.35 1.12 5.61
CA TYR A 155 19.89 1.24 5.69
C TYR A 155 19.27 0.45 6.86
N LYS A 156 20.07 -0.19 7.72
CA LYS A 156 19.65 -0.80 8.98
C LYS A 156 19.56 0.21 10.13
N THR A 157 20.37 1.25 10.09
CA THR A 157 20.55 2.21 11.19
C THR A 157 20.32 3.64 10.75
N ASP A 158 20.55 3.94 9.48
CA ASP A 158 20.67 5.31 9.02
C ASP A 158 19.42 5.75 8.25
N SER A 159 19.00 6.99 8.48
CA SER A 159 18.08 7.68 7.58
C SER A 159 18.82 8.17 6.33
N PHE A 160 18.16 8.19 5.19
CA PHE A 160 18.75 8.64 3.93
C PHE A 160 17.73 9.27 2.98
N LEU A 161 18.22 10.02 2.00
CA LEU A 161 17.41 10.60 0.96
C LEU A 161 17.20 9.59 -0.18
N LEU A 162 15.95 9.38 -0.59
CA LEU A 162 15.58 8.58 -1.75
C LEU A 162 14.34 9.21 -2.39
N TYR A 163 14.37 9.42 -3.71
CA TYR A 163 13.28 10.07 -4.46
C TYR A 163 12.85 11.42 -3.86
N LYS A 164 13.82 12.26 -3.51
CA LYS A 164 13.65 13.56 -2.84
C LYS A 164 12.91 13.50 -1.49
N ARG A 165 12.76 12.32 -0.88
CA ARG A 165 12.16 12.13 0.44
C ARG A 165 13.12 11.47 1.41
N SER A 166 12.94 11.78 2.69
CA SER A 166 13.69 11.11 3.76
C SER A 166 13.07 9.75 4.07
N PHE A 167 13.85 8.69 3.91
CA PHE A 167 13.50 7.32 4.22
C PHE A 167 14.34 6.78 5.38
N GLY A 168 13.74 5.91 6.18
CA GLY A 168 14.39 5.31 7.33
C GLY A 168 14.15 3.80 7.45
N PRO A 169 14.98 3.12 8.26
CA PRO A 169 14.87 1.69 8.56
C PRO A 169 13.62 1.37 9.36
N ALA A 170 12.84 0.37 8.95
CA ALA A 170 11.92 -0.31 9.88
C ALA A 170 12.41 -1.73 10.19
N SER A 171 13.03 -1.85 11.36
CA SER A 171 13.51 -3.12 11.93
C SER A 171 12.33 -4.03 12.33
N ILE A 172 12.32 -5.27 11.83
CA ILE A 172 11.81 -6.40 12.60
C ILE A 172 12.93 -7.44 12.68
N ALA A 173 13.35 -7.78 13.89
CA ALA A 173 14.30 -8.86 14.18
C ALA A 173 15.58 -8.86 13.30
N THR A 174 16.28 -7.73 13.23
CA THR A 174 17.63 -7.55 12.61
C THR A 174 17.74 -7.66 11.08
N LYS A 175 16.69 -8.06 10.37
CA LYS A 175 16.61 -8.02 8.90
C LYS A 175 15.71 -6.88 8.46
N ILE A 176 16.29 -5.90 7.77
CA ILE A 176 15.52 -4.80 7.20
C ILE A 176 15.01 -5.22 5.84
N ASP A 177 13.70 -5.32 5.78
CA ASP A 177 12.90 -5.87 4.70
C ASP A 177 11.88 -4.84 4.18
N LYS A 178 11.94 -3.62 4.73
CA LYS A 178 11.20 -2.43 4.33
C LYS A 178 11.91 -1.15 4.78
N ILE A 179 11.75 -0.08 4.00
CA ILE A 179 12.09 1.29 4.38
C ILE A 179 10.81 2.12 4.39
N TYR A 180 10.73 3.16 5.21
CA TYR A 180 9.55 4.01 5.27
C TYR A 180 9.89 5.49 5.19
N SER A 181 9.03 6.26 4.53
CA SER A 181 9.15 7.70 4.52
C SER A 181 8.74 8.24 5.88
N PHE A 182 9.61 9.03 6.53
CA PHE A 182 9.33 9.59 7.85
C PHE A 182 9.17 11.10 7.76
N LYS A 183 8.25 11.67 8.56
CA LYS A 183 7.96 13.12 8.58
C LYS A 183 7.55 13.70 7.21
N THR A 184 7.15 12.86 6.25
CA THR A 184 6.66 13.27 4.92
C THR A 184 5.29 12.68 4.65
N LEU A 185 4.42 13.43 3.97
CA LEU A 185 3.12 12.97 3.50
C LEU A 185 3.11 12.80 1.97
N PRO A 186 2.41 11.78 1.44
CA PRO A 186 1.84 10.65 2.17
C PRO A 186 2.95 9.76 2.77
N TYR A 187 2.59 8.93 3.75
CA TYR A 187 3.49 7.95 4.35
C TYR A 187 3.58 6.70 3.48
N ILE A 188 4.80 6.35 3.10
CA ILE A 188 5.11 5.32 2.12
C ILE A 188 6.02 4.29 2.80
N GLU A 189 5.61 3.03 2.78
CA GLU A 189 6.46 1.90 3.15
C GLU A 189 6.86 1.16 1.86
N LEU A 190 8.16 1.14 1.55
CA LEU A 190 8.71 0.40 0.42
C LEU A 190 9.30 -0.90 0.93
N TYR A 191 8.76 -2.01 0.45
CA TYR A 191 9.17 -3.34 0.86
C TYR A 191 10.05 -3.97 -0.20
N LEU A 192 11.19 -4.46 0.26
CA LEU A 192 12.23 -4.97 -0.62
C LEU A 192 12.08 -6.48 -0.76
N ASN A 193 12.50 -7.01 -1.91
CA ASN A 193 12.94 -8.40 -1.97
C ASN A 193 14.18 -8.56 -1.05
N ASN A 194 14.64 -9.79 -0.81
CA ASN A 194 15.65 -10.11 0.20
C ASN A 194 16.83 -9.09 0.27
N GLY A 195 17.52 -9.04 1.43
CA GLY A 195 18.55 -8.03 1.69
C GLY A 195 19.76 -8.00 0.75
N LYS A 196 19.89 -8.96 -0.19
CA LYS A 196 20.95 -8.94 -1.21
C LYS A 196 20.55 -8.12 -2.43
N GLU A 197 19.35 -8.34 -2.95
CA GLU A 197 18.91 -7.69 -4.18
C GLU A 197 18.36 -6.28 -3.94
N GLY A 198 17.63 -6.06 -2.84
CA GLY A 198 17.10 -4.74 -2.48
C GLY A 198 16.23 -4.09 -3.56
N LYS A 199 15.56 -4.90 -4.39
CA LYS A 199 14.60 -4.50 -5.42
C LYS A 199 13.21 -4.37 -4.80
N LEU A 200 12.33 -3.60 -5.44
CA LEU A 200 11.00 -3.33 -4.87
C LEU A 200 10.05 -4.51 -5.10
N SER A 201 9.49 -5.05 -4.00
CA SER A 201 8.48 -6.11 -4.03
C SER A 201 7.05 -5.56 -3.90
N TYR A 202 6.83 -4.64 -2.97
CA TYR A 202 5.57 -3.93 -2.84
C TYR A 202 5.75 -2.57 -2.19
N ALA A 203 4.81 -1.67 -2.45
CA ALA A 203 4.72 -0.38 -1.78
C ALA A 203 3.37 -0.27 -1.07
N VAL A 204 3.38 0.30 0.14
CA VAL A 204 2.19 0.58 0.92
C VAL A 204 2.14 2.07 1.16
N ILE A 205 1.10 2.72 0.66
CA ILE A 205 0.83 4.12 0.92
C ILE A 205 -0.32 4.18 1.93
N ARG A 206 -0.08 4.86 3.06
CA ARG A 206 -1.07 4.99 4.12
C ARG A 206 -1.75 6.35 4.05
N ARG A 207 -3.08 6.34 4.25
CA ARG A 207 -3.83 7.53 4.62
C ARG A 207 -3.30 7.96 5.99
N ILE A 208 -2.92 9.23 6.12
CA ILE A 208 -2.67 9.84 7.42
C ILE A 208 -3.84 10.77 7.67
N GLU A 209 -4.51 10.57 8.80
CA GLU A 209 -5.43 11.56 9.35
C GLU A 209 -4.61 12.82 9.67
N GLU A 210 -4.95 13.95 9.04
CA GLU A 210 -4.43 15.23 9.49
C GLU A 210 -4.99 15.43 10.91
N LYS A 211 -4.11 15.45 11.92
CA LYS A 211 -4.45 15.85 13.29
C LYS A 211 -4.58 17.37 13.37
#